data_AF-A0A644WPK7-F1
#
_entry.id   AF-A0A644WPK7-F1
#
_cell.length_a   1.000
_cell.length_b   1.000
_cell.length_c   1.000
_cell.angle_alpha   90.00
_cell.angle_beta   90.00
_cell.angle_gamma   90.00
#
_symmetry.space_group_name_H-M   'P 1'
#
loop_
_entity.id
_entity.type
_entity.pdbx_description
1 polymer ?
#
loop_
_entity_poly.entity_id
_entity_poly.type
_entity_poly.pdbx_seq_one_letter_code
_entity_poly.pdbx_strand_id
1 'polypeptide(L)'
;MKKELAEIEEIRKEYPVTMNKDQFYRIAHISKKTALYLLSTGIIPCRDSGKKTRKYTIYTEDVIKYLIDRDIHPSRYTASEGWYCGKPGKYKPKQSSRATLMELDSNALDRFNAYLTEEFAEADDLLTIPQVSELTGYSTTSLFRWCREKGIKHFHIRGKVLVPKVILIDFLTSEEAHKTSRKSMIHFLLIQGFFTKERGKKK
;
A
#
# COMPACT_ATOMS: atom_id res chain seq x y z
N MET A 1 9.88 -27.49 30.35
CA MET A 1 10.43 -28.87 30.42
C MET A 1 9.39 -29.96 30.17
N LYS A 2 8.53 -30.39 31.12
CA LYS A 2 7.60 -31.53 30.86
C LYS A 2 6.59 -31.28 29.73
N LYS A 3 6.14 -30.02 29.55
CA LYS A 3 5.17 -29.64 28.51
C LYS A 3 5.78 -29.65 27.10
N GLU A 4 6.99 -29.11 26.94
CA GLU A 4 7.71 -29.09 25.65
C GLU A 4 8.08 -30.49 25.16
N LEU A 5 8.43 -31.40 26.07
CA LEU A 5 8.72 -32.80 25.73
C LEU A 5 7.48 -33.55 25.23
N ALA A 6 6.32 -33.31 25.84
CA ALA A 6 5.05 -33.90 25.39
C ALA A 6 4.64 -33.38 24.01
N GLU A 7 4.82 -32.07 23.76
CA GLU A 7 4.55 -31.45 22.45
C GLU A 7 5.47 -32.03 21.36
N ILE A 8 6.76 -32.23 21.65
CA ILE A 8 7.71 -32.86 20.70
C ILE A 8 7.33 -34.31 20.39
N GLU A 9 6.91 -35.07 21.40
CA GLU A 9 6.50 -36.46 21.24
C GLU A 9 5.21 -36.57 20.41
N GLU A 10 4.27 -35.64 20.60
CA GLU A 10 3.06 -35.53 19.79
C GLU A 10 3.39 -35.22 18.32
N ILE A 11 4.33 -34.29 18.07
CA ILE A 11 4.81 -33.99 16.71
C ILE A 11 5.42 -35.24 16.04
N ARG A 12 6.20 -36.04 16.78
CA ARG A 12 6.77 -37.30 16.26
C ARG A 12 5.68 -38.32 15.92
N LYS A 13 4.60 -38.37 16.70
CA LYS A 13 3.48 -39.28 16.47
C LYS A 13 2.65 -38.86 15.25
N GLU A 14 2.40 -37.57 15.08
CA GLU A 14 1.62 -37.05 13.95
C GLU A 14 2.41 -37.06 12.63
N TYR A 15 3.71 -36.78 12.69
CA TYR A 15 4.60 -36.69 11.54
C TYR A 15 5.86 -37.56 11.73
N PRO A 16 5.80 -38.87 11.46
CA PRO A 16 6.89 -39.78 11.85
C PRO A 16 8.17 -39.64 11.03
N VAL A 17 8.10 -39.14 9.79
CA VAL A 17 9.26 -39.17 8.86
C VAL A 17 9.56 -37.81 8.26
N THR A 18 8.59 -37.22 7.56
CA THR A 18 8.78 -35.90 6.92
C THR A 18 7.53 -35.07 7.04
N MET A 19 7.71 -33.76 6.93
CA MET A 19 6.65 -32.79 6.83
C MET A 19 6.93 -31.78 5.71
N ASN A 20 5.86 -31.17 5.21
CA ASN A 20 5.93 -30.11 4.22
C ASN A 20 6.05 -28.73 4.88
N LYS A 21 6.37 -27.70 4.08
CA LYS A 21 6.45 -26.32 4.57
C LYS A 21 5.18 -25.85 5.29
N ASP A 22 4.01 -26.30 4.85
CA ASP A 22 2.74 -25.84 5.39
C ASP A 22 2.41 -26.44 6.77
N GLN A 23 2.86 -27.68 7.03
CA GLN A 23 2.85 -28.29 8.35
C GLN A 23 3.89 -27.62 9.26
N PHE A 24 5.10 -27.42 8.75
CA PHE A 24 6.20 -26.82 9.50
C PHE A 24 5.85 -25.45 10.11
N TYR A 25 5.33 -24.50 9.33
CA TYR A 25 5.05 -23.17 9.88
C TYR A 25 3.93 -23.18 10.95
N ARG A 26 3.00 -24.14 10.87
CA ARG A 26 1.92 -24.30 11.85
C ARG A 26 2.45 -24.83 13.17
N ILE A 27 3.24 -25.90 13.11
CA ILE A 27 3.90 -26.51 14.28
C ILE A 27 4.85 -25.51 14.93
N ALA A 28 5.66 -24.81 14.14
CA ALA A 28 6.64 -23.86 14.65
C ALA A 28 6.04 -22.51 15.09
N HIS A 29 4.74 -22.27 14.88
CA HIS A 29 4.09 -20.99 15.15
C HIS A 29 4.80 -19.78 14.54
N ILE A 30 5.25 -19.92 13.28
CA ILE A 30 5.92 -18.85 12.53
C ILE A 30 5.14 -18.47 11.28
N SER A 31 5.44 -17.30 10.72
CA SER A 31 4.84 -16.89 9.45
C SER A 31 5.29 -17.80 8.30
N LYS A 32 4.45 -17.92 7.26
CA LYS A 32 4.82 -18.62 6.01
C LYS A 32 6.10 -18.04 5.37
N LYS A 33 6.35 -16.74 5.55
CA LYS A 33 7.51 -16.02 4.99
C LYS A 33 8.79 -16.35 5.77
N THR A 34 8.69 -16.52 7.09
CA THR A 34 9.79 -16.98 7.96
C THR A 34 10.12 -18.44 7.69
N ALA A 35 9.11 -19.30 7.57
CA ALA A 35 9.35 -20.69 7.17
C ALA A 35 10.04 -20.79 5.80
N LEU A 36 9.65 -19.95 4.84
CA LEU A 36 10.33 -19.88 3.55
C LEU A 36 11.79 -19.43 3.71
N TYR A 37 12.07 -18.42 4.53
CA TYR A 37 13.44 -17.96 4.81
C TYR A 37 14.33 -19.12 5.26
N LEU A 38 13.92 -19.80 6.33
CA LEU A 38 14.71 -20.85 6.98
C LEU A 38 15.05 -21.99 6.02
N LEU A 39 14.10 -22.35 5.14
CA LEU A 39 14.28 -23.41 4.15
C LEU A 39 15.08 -22.93 2.92
N SER A 40 14.80 -21.73 2.43
CA SER A 40 15.45 -21.19 1.23
C SER A 40 16.91 -20.82 1.45
N THR A 41 17.27 -20.42 2.68
CA THR A 41 18.64 -20.10 3.08
C THR A 41 19.41 -21.33 3.56
N GLY A 42 18.73 -22.47 3.75
CA GLY A 42 19.36 -23.70 4.24
C GLY A 42 19.68 -23.70 5.74
N ILE A 43 19.16 -22.75 6.52
CA ILE A 43 19.29 -22.74 7.98
C ILE A 43 18.66 -24.01 8.58
N ILE A 44 17.55 -24.46 8.00
CA ILE A 44 16.96 -25.77 8.29
C ILE A 44 17.20 -26.66 7.07
N PRO A 45 17.82 -27.85 7.25
CA PRO A 45 17.98 -28.81 6.16
C PRO A 45 16.64 -29.19 5.55
N CYS A 46 16.56 -29.16 4.23
CA CYS A 46 15.37 -29.60 3.52
C CYS A 46 15.70 -30.13 2.12
N ARG A 47 14.84 -31.01 1.62
CA ARG A 47 14.88 -31.48 0.25
C ARG A 47 14.02 -30.57 -0.63
N ASP A 48 14.66 -29.93 -1.60
CA ASP A 48 14.02 -29.09 -2.60
C ASP A 48 13.70 -29.90 -3.86
N SER A 49 12.42 -29.94 -4.25
CA SER A 49 11.95 -30.61 -5.46
C SER A 49 11.91 -29.72 -6.71
N GLY A 50 12.21 -28.42 -6.60
CA GLY A 50 12.18 -27.45 -7.70
C GLY A 50 10.78 -27.06 -8.19
N LYS A 51 9.71 -27.67 -7.66
CA LYS A 51 8.33 -27.39 -8.06
C LYS A 51 7.87 -26.02 -7.59
N LYS A 52 6.93 -25.40 -8.31
CA LYS A 52 6.30 -24.12 -7.92
C LYS A 52 5.55 -24.22 -6.59
N THR A 53 4.89 -25.36 -6.34
CA THR A 53 4.09 -25.63 -5.15
C THR A 53 4.54 -26.95 -4.50
N ARG A 54 4.37 -27.09 -3.18
CA ARG A 54 4.83 -28.27 -2.42
C ARG A 54 6.33 -28.56 -2.67
N LYS A 55 7.11 -27.49 -2.70
CA LYS A 55 8.52 -27.46 -3.10
C LYS A 55 9.45 -28.19 -2.10
N TYR A 56 9.20 -28.01 -0.81
CA TYR A 56 10.09 -28.42 0.28
C TYR A 56 9.54 -29.61 1.06
N THR A 57 10.41 -30.59 1.30
CA THR A 57 10.20 -31.70 2.23
C THR A 57 11.27 -31.61 3.33
N ILE A 58 10.85 -31.66 4.59
CA ILE A 58 11.69 -31.43 5.77
C ILE A 58 11.59 -32.68 6.64
N TYR A 59 12.71 -33.15 7.21
CA TYR A 59 12.63 -34.23 8.19
C TYR A 59 12.06 -33.72 9.50
N THR A 60 11.24 -34.54 10.15
CA THR A 60 10.64 -34.17 11.43
C THR A 60 11.71 -33.90 12.49
N GLU A 61 12.81 -34.66 12.47
CA GLU A 61 13.92 -34.49 13.40
C GLU A 61 14.62 -33.14 13.25
N ASP A 62 14.77 -32.63 12.02
CA ASP A 62 15.35 -31.31 11.77
C ASP A 62 14.45 -30.19 12.30
N VAL A 63 13.13 -30.37 12.22
CA VAL A 63 12.15 -29.43 12.78
C VAL A 63 12.20 -29.44 14.30
N ILE A 64 12.26 -30.60 14.93
CA ILE A 64 12.39 -30.72 16.40
C ILE A 64 13.68 -30.05 16.87
N LYS A 65 14.80 -30.33 16.20
CA LYS A 65 16.08 -29.68 16.50
C LYS A 65 16.00 -28.16 16.39
N TYR A 66 15.33 -27.66 15.35
CA TYR A 66 15.06 -26.24 15.20
C TYR A 66 14.25 -25.67 16.36
N LEU A 67 13.18 -26.33 16.80
CA LEU A 67 12.35 -25.83 17.91
C LEU A 67 13.16 -25.72 19.20
N ILE A 68 13.94 -26.75 19.53
CA ILE A 68 14.79 -26.77 20.73
C ILE A 68 15.88 -25.69 20.64
N ASP A 69 16.64 -25.62 19.54
CA ASP A 69 17.74 -24.66 19.41
C ASP A 69 17.24 -23.23 19.30
N ARG A 70 16.05 -23.00 18.74
CA ARG A 70 15.45 -21.65 18.64
C ARG A 70 15.15 -21.05 20.00
N ASP A 71 14.69 -21.86 20.95
CA ASP A 71 14.37 -21.36 22.29
C ASP A 71 15.64 -20.98 23.08
N ILE A 72 16.78 -21.59 22.74
CA ILE A 72 18.09 -21.28 23.32
C ILE A 72 18.79 -20.12 22.57
N HIS A 73 18.74 -20.13 21.24
CA HIS A 73 19.48 -19.23 20.35
C HIS A 73 18.57 -18.57 19.29
N PRO A 74 17.62 -17.70 19.68
CA PRO A 74 16.67 -17.10 18.74
C PRO A 74 17.35 -16.22 17.67
N SER A 75 18.48 -15.61 17.99
CA SER A 75 19.26 -14.75 17.07
C SER A 75 19.72 -15.49 15.82
N ARG A 76 20.06 -16.78 15.93
CA ARG A 76 20.51 -17.62 14.81
C ARG A 76 19.46 -17.80 13.72
N TYR A 77 18.19 -17.74 14.12
CA TYR A 77 17.04 -17.98 13.25
C TYR A 77 16.33 -16.69 12.84
N THR A 78 16.85 -15.54 13.28
CA THR A 78 16.35 -14.23 12.90
C THR A 78 16.73 -13.96 11.45
N ALA A 79 15.77 -13.50 10.64
CA ALA A 79 16.05 -13.22 9.24
C ALA A 79 16.94 -12.00 9.08
N SER A 80 17.80 -12.02 8.08
CA SER A 80 18.66 -10.89 7.73
C SER A 80 17.85 -9.62 7.48
N GLU A 81 18.48 -8.47 7.75
CA GLU A 81 17.88 -7.17 7.50
C GLU A 81 17.41 -7.08 6.04
N GLY A 82 16.19 -6.57 5.83
CA GLY A 82 15.58 -6.49 4.50
C GLY A 82 14.80 -7.73 4.04
N TRP A 83 14.89 -8.90 4.70
CA TRP A 83 14.13 -10.09 4.29
C TRP A 83 12.61 -9.85 4.38
N TYR A 84 12.19 -9.19 5.46
CA TYR A 84 10.78 -8.88 5.68
C TYR A 84 10.31 -7.65 4.90
N CYS A 85 11.24 -6.79 4.47
CA CYS A 85 10.93 -5.70 3.56
C CYS A 85 10.30 -6.28 2.29
N GLY A 86 9.28 -5.59 1.75
CA GLY A 86 8.62 -6.00 0.51
C GLY A 86 9.64 -6.19 -0.61
N LYS A 87 9.29 -6.96 -1.65
CA LYS A 87 10.18 -7.26 -2.78
C LYS A 87 10.97 -6.00 -3.21
N PRO A 88 12.31 -5.97 -3.08
CA PRO A 88 13.09 -4.88 -3.66
C PRO A 88 12.83 -4.89 -5.16
N GLY A 89 12.25 -3.80 -5.67
CA GLY A 89 11.94 -3.63 -7.09
C GLY A 89 10.47 -3.78 -7.51
N LYS A 90 9.50 -4.08 -6.64
CA LYS A 90 8.06 -4.05 -7.03
C LYS A 90 7.28 -2.81 -6.62
N TYR A 91 7.87 -1.94 -5.81
CA TYR A 91 7.38 -0.59 -5.58
C TYR A 91 8.60 0.33 -5.45
N LYS A 92 9.16 0.78 -6.59
CA LYS A 92 9.56 2.18 -6.58
C LYS A 92 8.26 2.93 -6.36
N PRO A 93 8.06 3.68 -5.26
CA PRO A 93 6.94 4.59 -5.24
C PRO A 93 7.10 5.44 -6.50
N LYS A 94 6.22 5.26 -7.49
CA LYS A 94 6.03 6.28 -8.52
C LYS A 94 5.91 7.55 -7.71
N GLN A 95 6.82 8.49 -7.93
CA GLN A 95 6.87 9.77 -7.20
C GLN A 95 5.42 10.22 -7.06
N SER A 96 4.92 10.09 -5.82
CA SER A 96 3.47 10.11 -5.65
C SER A 96 3.02 11.47 -6.12
N SER A 97 1.88 11.58 -6.80
CA SER A 97 1.34 12.87 -7.23
C SER A 97 1.31 13.89 -6.07
N ARG A 98 1.19 13.41 -4.83
CA ARG A 98 1.42 14.19 -3.60
C ARG A 98 2.80 14.86 -3.54
N ALA A 99 3.90 14.11 -3.70
CA ALA A 99 5.26 14.64 -3.61
C ALA A 99 5.52 15.66 -4.73
N THR A 100 5.12 15.35 -5.97
CA THR A 100 5.31 16.26 -7.11
C THR A 100 4.52 17.56 -6.97
N LEU A 101 3.29 17.50 -6.43
CA LEU A 101 2.49 18.69 -6.18
C LEU A 101 2.97 19.54 -4.99
N MET A 102 3.62 18.92 -4.00
CA MET A 102 4.22 19.60 -2.84
C MET A 102 5.48 20.39 -3.20
N GLU A 103 6.15 20.02 -4.30
CA GLU A 103 7.37 20.66 -4.80
C GLU A 103 7.08 21.79 -5.80
N LEU A 104 5.80 22.06 -6.13
CA LEU A 104 5.43 23.14 -7.04
C LEU A 104 5.66 24.51 -6.38
N ASP A 105 6.28 25.43 -7.13
CA ASP A 105 6.37 26.83 -6.74
C ASP A 105 5.04 27.57 -6.97
N SER A 106 4.90 28.78 -6.41
CA SER A 106 3.67 29.57 -6.52
C SER A 106 3.24 29.80 -7.97
N ASN A 107 4.20 30.07 -8.86
CA ASN A 107 3.92 30.32 -10.28
C ASN A 107 3.43 29.05 -10.99
N ALA A 108 3.97 27.87 -10.67
CA ALA A 108 3.46 26.61 -11.19
C ALA A 108 2.07 26.27 -10.64
N LEU A 109 1.75 26.65 -9.40
CA LEU A 109 0.39 26.51 -8.85
C LEU A 109 -0.61 27.39 -9.61
N ASP A 110 -0.24 28.64 -9.94
CA ASP A 110 -1.08 29.53 -10.75
C ASP A 110 -1.33 28.95 -12.15
N ARG A 111 -0.29 28.38 -12.78
CA ARG A 111 -0.44 27.69 -14.06
C ARG A 111 -1.29 26.42 -13.96
N PHE A 112 -1.20 25.70 -12.84
CA PHE A 112 -2.06 24.54 -12.60
C PHE A 112 -3.52 24.95 -12.39
N ASN A 113 -3.77 26.08 -11.71
CA ASN A 113 -5.09 26.66 -11.54
C ASN A 113 -5.69 27.06 -12.91
N ALA A 114 -4.91 27.76 -13.74
CA ALA A 114 -5.32 28.10 -15.11
C ALA A 114 -5.62 26.87 -15.95
N TYR A 115 -4.80 25.81 -15.84
CA TYR A 115 -5.05 24.54 -16.51
C TYR A 115 -6.37 23.90 -16.09
N LEU A 116 -6.65 23.82 -14.78
CA LEU A 116 -7.92 23.28 -14.28
C LEU A 116 -9.12 24.16 -14.70
N THR A 117 -8.93 25.47 -14.81
CA THR A 117 -9.94 26.40 -15.32
C THR A 117 -10.31 26.09 -16.77
N GLU A 118 -9.32 25.78 -17.61
CA GLU A 118 -9.56 25.33 -19.00
C GLU A 118 -10.24 23.96 -19.04
N GLU A 119 -9.79 22.99 -18.24
CA GLU A 119 -10.37 21.63 -18.20
C GLU A 119 -11.82 21.63 -17.70
N PHE A 120 -12.18 22.56 -16.81
CA PHE A 120 -13.54 22.69 -16.27
C PHE A 120 -14.35 23.79 -16.95
N ALA A 121 -13.94 24.28 -18.13
CA ALA A 121 -14.61 25.37 -18.82
C ALA A 121 -16.10 25.07 -19.11
N GLU A 122 -16.39 23.85 -19.55
CA GLU A 122 -17.75 23.37 -19.89
C GLU A 122 -18.62 23.04 -18.66
N ALA A 123 -18.04 23.04 -17.46
CA ALA A 123 -18.79 22.75 -16.24
C ALA A 123 -19.53 24.00 -15.74
N ASP A 124 -20.73 23.80 -15.16
CA ASP A 124 -21.50 24.87 -14.53
C ASP A 124 -20.69 25.62 -13.46
N ASP A 125 -20.96 26.91 -13.28
CA ASP A 125 -20.28 27.71 -12.25
C ASP A 125 -20.61 27.28 -10.83
N LEU A 126 -21.75 26.60 -10.63
CA LEU A 126 -22.22 26.11 -9.35
C LEU A 126 -22.53 24.62 -9.42
N LEU A 127 -21.72 23.80 -8.76
CA LEU A 127 -21.72 22.35 -8.90
C LEU A 127 -22.32 21.67 -7.67
N THR A 128 -23.19 20.69 -7.89
CA THR A 128 -23.62 19.76 -6.82
C THR A 128 -22.51 18.77 -6.47
N ILE A 129 -22.53 18.21 -5.26
CA ILE A 129 -21.55 17.20 -4.84
C ILE A 129 -21.45 16.00 -5.82
N PRO A 130 -22.54 15.45 -6.38
CA PRO A 130 -22.46 14.45 -7.44
C PRO A 130 -21.72 14.92 -8.70
N GLN A 131 -21.97 16.15 -9.18
CA GLN A 131 -21.24 16.71 -10.33
C GLN A 131 -19.75 16.87 -10.01
N VAL A 132 -19.40 17.34 -8.81
CA VAL A 132 -18.00 17.42 -8.36
C VAL A 132 -17.37 16.02 -8.28
N SER A 133 -18.12 15.01 -7.84
CA SER A 133 -17.67 13.62 -7.78
C SER A 133 -17.35 13.07 -9.17
N GLU A 134 -18.12 13.43 -10.18
CA GLU A 134 -17.90 13.04 -11.56
C GLU A 134 -16.67 13.76 -12.16
N LEU A 135 -16.59 15.08 -11.98
CA LEU A 135 -15.47 15.90 -12.48
C LEU A 135 -14.12 15.55 -11.87
N THR A 136 -14.10 15.19 -10.59
CA THR A 136 -12.84 14.99 -9.85
C THR A 136 -12.57 13.53 -9.52
N GLY A 137 -13.56 12.64 -9.64
CA GLY A 137 -13.45 11.21 -9.30
C GLY A 137 -13.36 10.91 -7.80
N TYR A 138 -13.57 11.89 -6.92
CA TYR A 138 -13.62 11.66 -5.47
C TYR A 138 -14.99 11.18 -5.03
N SER A 139 -15.05 10.31 -4.03
CA SER A 139 -16.35 9.89 -3.47
C SER A 139 -17.10 11.07 -2.85
N THR A 140 -18.43 11.04 -2.97
CA THR A 140 -19.33 12.05 -2.36
C THR A 140 -19.05 12.22 -0.86
N THR A 141 -18.78 11.14 -0.13
CA THR A 141 -18.39 11.17 1.30
C THR A 141 -17.12 11.99 1.53
N SER A 142 -16.11 11.84 0.66
CA SER A 142 -14.86 12.61 0.78
C SER A 142 -15.09 14.10 0.53
N LEU A 143 -15.94 14.42 -0.45
CA LEU A 143 -16.30 15.79 -0.80
C LEU A 143 -17.10 16.48 0.31
N PHE A 144 -18.09 15.80 0.89
CA PHE A 144 -18.82 16.30 2.06
C PHE A 144 -17.88 16.54 3.25
N ARG A 145 -16.94 15.62 3.49
CA ARG A 145 -15.93 15.81 4.53
C ARG A 145 -15.07 17.04 4.25
N TRP A 146 -14.67 17.28 3.00
CA TRP A 146 -13.89 18.48 2.66
C TRP A 146 -14.67 19.78 2.85
N CYS A 147 -15.96 19.78 2.53
CA CYS A 147 -16.83 20.92 2.80
C CYS A 147 -16.95 21.21 4.31
N ARG A 148 -16.96 20.17 5.14
CA ARG A 148 -17.10 20.30 6.61
C ARG A 148 -15.79 20.62 7.33
N GLU A 149 -14.69 19.96 6.96
CA GLU A 149 -13.44 19.92 7.74
C GLU A 149 -12.29 20.66 7.05
N LYS A 150 -12.28 20.73 5.72
CA LYS A 150 -11.17 21.30 4.94
C LYS A 150 -11.44 22.69 4.38
N GLY A 151 -12.56 23.32 4.78
CA GLY A 151 -12.83 24.72 4.48
C GLY A 151 -13.18 25.02 3.01
N ILE A 152 -13.61 24.03 2.22
CA ILE A 152 -14.19 24.32 0.89
C ILE A 152 -15.45 25.16 1.10
N LYS A 153 -15.41 26.43 0.67
CA LYS A 153 -16.58 27.31 0.72
C LYS A 153 -17.66 26.74 -0.19
N HIS A 154 -18.86 26.61 0.36
CA HIS A 154 -20.00 26.02 -0.31
C HIS A 154 -21.28 26.72 0.14
N PHE A 155 -22.29 26.64 -0.71
CA PHE A 155 -23.65 27.04 -0.38
C PHE A 155 -24.46 25.82 0.04
N HIS A 156 -25.38 26.04 0.98
CA HIS A 156 -26.37 25.04 1.35
C HIS A 156 -27.77 25.57 0.98
N ILE A 157 -28.33 25.08 -0.12
CA ILE A 157 -29.59 25.57 -0.68
C ILE A 157 -30.55 24.40 -0.84
N ARG A 158 -31.74 24.50 -0.22
CA ARG A 158 -32.82 23.49 -0.30
C ARG A 158 -32.34 22.06 0.01
N GLY A 159 -31.49 21.92 1.04
CA GLY A 159 -30.94 20.62 1.46
C GLY A 159 -29.83 20.06 0.57
N LYS A 160 -29.32 20.83 -0.40
CA LYS A 160 -28.22 20.45 -1.28
C LYS A 160 -26.99 21.30 -0.99
N VAL A 161 -25.83 20.65 -0.98
CA VAL A 161 -24.52 21.32 -0.95
C VAL A 161 -24.09 21.63 -2.37
N LEU A 162 -23.79 22.91 -2.61
CA LEU A 162 -23.39 23.46 -3.90
C LEU A 162 -22.02 24.13 -3.76
N VAL A 163 -21.07 23.72 -4.59
CA VAL A 163 -19.69 24.19 -4.57
C VAL A 163 -19.45 25.04 -5.81
N PRO A 164 -19.07 26.31 -5.67
CA PRO A 164 -18.66 27.11 -6.83
C PRO A 164 -17.43 26.50 -7.50
N LYS A 165 -17.44 26.44 -8.84
CA LYS A 165 -16.34 25.89 -9.65
C LYS A 165 -14.98 26.52 -9.32
N VAL A 166 -14.96 27.84 -9.18
CA VAL A 166 -13.76 28.61 -8.82
C VAL A 166 -13.17 28.14 -7.48
N ILE A 167 -14.01 27.96 -6.46
CA ILE A 167 -13.58 27.49 -5.15
C ILE A 167 -13.08 26.03 -5.21
N LEU A 168 -13.67 25.19 -6.05
CA LEU A 168 -13.19 23.83 -6.26
C LEU A 168 -11.77 23.83 -6.86
N ILE A 169 -11.53 24.65 -7.87
CA ILE A 169 -10.22 24.77 -8.53
C ILE A 169 -9.16 25.30 -7.55
N ASP A 170 -9.49 26.36 -6.80
CA ASP A 170 -8.62 26.91 -5.76
C ASP A 170 -8.30 25.85 -4.69
N PHE A 171 -9.30 25.05 -4.31
CA PHE A 171 -9.07 23.95 -3.38
C PHE A 171 -8.14 22.88 -3.97
N LEU A 172 -8.33 22.47 -5.23
CA LEU A 172 -7.50 21.44 -5.87
C LEU A 172 -6.04 21.85 -6.02
N THR A 173 -5.77 23.15 -6.15
CA THR A 173 -4.43 23.74 -6.19
C THR A 173 -3.87 24.09 -4.80
N SER A 174 -4.68 23.94 -3.74
CA SER A 174 -4.25 24.20 -2.37
C SER A 174 -3.38 23.08 -1.79
N GLU A 175 -2.57 23.46 -0.80
CA GLU A 175 -1.76 22.52 -0.03
C GLU A 175 -2.62 21.41 0.62
N GLU A 176 -3.86 21.70 1.01
CA GLU A 176 -4.76 20.74 1.66
C GLU A 176 -5.24 19.63 0.72
N ALA A 177 -5.46 19.96 -0.56
CA ALA A 177 -5.72 18.96 -1.59
C ALA A 177 -4.44 18.15 -1.87
N HIS A 178 -3.29 18.81 -1.92
CA HIS A 178 -1.98 18.17 -2.14
C HIS A 178 -1.65 17.17 -1.02
N LYS A 179 -1.97 17.50 0.25
CA LYS A 179 -1.88 16.63 1.45
C LYS A 179 -2.82 15.42 1.43
N THR A 180 -3.70 15.27 0.45
CA THR A 180 -4.53 14.06 0.36
C THR A 180 -3.70 12.89 -0.16
N SER A 181 -3.45 11.88 0.68
CA SER A 181 -2.55 10.75 0.36
C SER A 181 -3.01 9.88 -0.82
N ARG A 182 -4.33 9.69 -0.99
CA ARG A 182 -4.90 8.96 -2.12
C ARG A 182 -5.62 9.93 -3.05
N LYS A 183 -5.05 10.16 -4.23
CA LYS A 183 -5.74 10.86 -5.32
C LYS A 183 -6.69 9.89 -6.04
N SER A 184 -7.85 10.37 -6.44
CA SER A 184 -8.71 9.64 -7.38
C SER A 184 -7.98 9.45 -8.71
N MET A 185 -8.44 8.51 -9.55
CA MET A 185 -7.85 8.31 -10.87
C MET A 185 -7.99 9.57 -11.74
N ILE A 186 -9.16 10.24 -11.71
CA ILE A 186 -9.41 11.45 -12.49
C ILE A 186 -8.48 12.59 -12.04
N HIS A 187 -8.36 12.84 -10.72
CA HIS A 187 -7.43 13.85 -10.22
C HIS A 187 -5.97 13.50 -10.56
N PHE A 188 -5.59 12.22 -10.49
CA PHE A 188 -4.27 11.79 -10.95
C PHE A 188 -4.04 12.11 -12.44
N LEU A 189 -5.03 11.89 -13.30
CA LEU A 189 -4.96 12.20 -14.73
C LEU A 189 -4.85 13.70 -14.98
N LEU A 190 -5.62 14.54 -14.28
CA LEU A 190 -5.52 16.00 -14.36
C LEU A 190 -4.10 16.49 -14.02
N ILE A 191 -3.50 15.95 -12.96
CA ILE A 191 -2.13 16.27 -12.56
C ILE A 191 -1.13 15.85 -13.63
N GLN A 192 -1.27 14.63 -14.18
CA GLN A 192 -0.39 14.15 -15.25
C GLN A 192 -0.55 14.97 -16.53
N GLY A 193 -1.78 15.37 -16.88
CA GLY A 193 -2.11 16.22 -18.01
C GLY A 193 -1.40 17.57 -17.92
N PHE A 194 -1.50 18.23 -16.76
CA PHE A 194 -0.76 19.47 -16.48
C PHE A 194 0.75 19.31 -16.70
N PHE A 195 1.39 18.32 -16.07
CA PHE A 195 2.83 18.11 -16.23
C PHE A 195 3.24 17.76 -17.65
N THR A 196 2.37 17.09 -18.41
CA THR A 196 2.61 16.79 -19.83
C THR A 196 2.56 18.07 -20.66
N LYS A 197 1.58 18.95 -20.41
CA LYS A 197 1.46 20.26 -21.07
C LYS A 197 2.65 21.17 -20.75
N GLU A 198 3.12 21.20 -19.51
CA GLU A 198 4.29 21.98 -19.10
C GLU A 198 5.60 21.49 -19.76
N ARG A 199 5.75 20.18 -19.98
CA ARG A 199 6.91 19.62 -20.71
C ARG A 199 6.87 19.93 -22.21
N GLY A 200 5.68 19.99 -22.79
CA GLY A 200 5.48 20.34 -24.21
C GLY A 200 5.79 21.80 -24.55
N LYS A 201 5.66 22.72 -23.57
CA LYS A 201 5.95 24.16 -23.73
C LYS A 201 7.44 24.53 -23.65
N LYS A 202 8.33 23.60 -23.27
CA LYS A 202 9.78 23.82 -23.15
C LYS A 202 10.56 23.49 -24.44
N LYS A 203 9.90 23.41 -25.60
CA LYS A 203 10.52 23.23 -26.91
C LYS A 203 10.33 24.45 -27.78
#